data_AF-A0A355T192-F1
#
_entry.id   AF-A0A355T192-F1
#
_cell.length_a   1.000
_cell.length_b   1.000
_cell.length_c   1.000
_cell.angle_alpha   90.00
_cell.angle_beta   90.00
_cell.angle_gamma   90.00
#
_symmetry.space_group_name_H-M   'P 1'
#
loop_
_entity.id
_entity.type
_entity.pdbx_description
1 polymer ?
#
loop_
_entity_poly.entity_id
_entity_poly.type
_entity_poly.pdbx_seq_one_letter_code
_entity_poly.pdbx_strand_id
1 'polypeptide(L)'
;MSDASVREPFRLAIPILLILLVPLAHFTVMGVALLETGWVLVGLGGAAFAVFMVFSGVSVSAGGVRDPLATAAWLLLIAYLLHQFEEHGIDLYGRAYYFIEYGNAQLAARYGEGGPRLTDLAIYRINTLAVWVPFLLAIWAGRRLPWVGLAAAGLMLTNGLFHILIALTNGEYNPGLATSLVLFLPISIAYFRHARREANVSLVMIAGGIAFGVAGHVLLPTIIAAAGIPEWSPQLLATFGFLIFAPLVANILFRLFRRT
;
A
#
# COMPACT_ATOMS: atom_id res chain seq x y z
N MET A 1 -32.11 -12.43 21.78
CA MET A 1 -31.49 -11.11 22.03
C MET A 1 -30.47 -11.34 23.15
N SER A 2 -29.19 -10.99 23.12
CA SER A 2 -28.41 -10.05 22.31
C SER A 2 -26.90 -10.30 22.54
N ASP A 3 -26.34 -11.39 22.03
CA ASP A 3 -24.90 -11.69 22.21
C ASP A 3 -24.01 -11.08 21.10
N ALA A 4 -24.62 -10.31 20.19
CA ALA A 4 -23.95 -9.71 19.04
C ALA A 4 -23.12 -8.45 19.40
N SER A 5 -23.41 -7.77 20.52
CA SER A 5 -22.80 -6.47 20.82
C SER A 5 -21.36 -6.56 21.36
N VAL A 6 -20.96 -7.69 21.97
CA VAL A 6 -19.66 -7.82 22.63
C VAL A 6 -18.53 -8.20 21.65
N ARG A 7 -18.87 -8.75 20.47
CA ARG A 7 -17.89 -9.24 19.47
C ARG A 7 -17.49 -8.20 18.40
N GLU A 8 -18.15 -7.05 18.33
CA GLU A 8 -17.85 -6.00 17.36
C GLU A 8 -16.55 -5.20 17.58
N PRO A 9 -16.15 -4.81 18.82
CA PRO A 9 -15.03 -3.88 18.99
C PRO A 9 -13.68 -4.48 18.56
N PHE A 10 -13.50 -5.80 18.68
CA PHE A 10 -12.24 -6.47 18.35
C PHE A 10 -11.93 -6.50 16.84
N ARG A 11 -12.94 -6.33 15.97
CA ARG A 11 -12.82 -6.60 14.52
C ARG A 11 -12.38 -5.38 13.69
N LEU A 12 -12.53 -4.18 14.24
CA LEU A 12 -11.99 -2.93 13.67
C LEU A 12 -10.79 -2.39 14.46
N ALA A 13 -10.60 -2.83 15.71
CA ALA A 13 -9.49 -2.37 16.55
C ALA A 13 -8.13 -2.75 15.98
N ILE A 14 -7.94 -3.95 15.43
CA ILE A 14 -6.62 -4.38 14.91
C ILE A 14 -6.14 -3.46 13.78
N PRO A 15 -6.89 -3.22 12.68
CA PRO A 15 -6.48 -2.25 11.68
C PRO A 15 -6.22 -0.85 12.25
N ILE A 16 -7.08 -0.35 13.16
CA ILE A 16 -6.88 0.97 13.79
C ILE A 16 -5.57 1.03 14.58
N LEU A 17 -5.31 0.01 15.40
CA LEU A 17 -4.07 -0.10 16.16
C LEU A 17 -2.87 -0.10 15.23
N LEU A 18 -2.89 -0.88 14.15
CA LEU A 18 -1.79 -0.91 13.18
C LEU A 18 -1.62 0.42 12.43
N ILE A 19 -2.72 1.09 12.05
CA ILE A 19 -2.72 2.42 11.42
C ILE A 19 -2.05 3.47 12.33
N LEU A 20 -2.16 3.33 13.64
CA LEU A 20 -1.56 4.25 14.61
C LEU A 20 -0.14 3.83 15.03
N LEU A 21 0.09 2.53 15.22
CA LEU A 21 1.37 1.99 15.69
C LEU A 21 2.46 2.14 14.63
N VAL A 22 2.15 1.95 13.34
CA VAL A 22 3.15 2.08 12.27
C VAL A 22 3.73 3.50 12.24
N PRO A 23 2.95 4.59 12.11
CA PRO A 23 3.49 5.94 12.20
C PRO A 23 4.20 6.22 13.52
N LEU A 24 3.64 5.78 14.65
CA LEU A 24 4.26 6.00 15.97
C LEU A 24 5.66 5.38 16.05
N ALA A 25 5.88 4.21 15.44
CA ALA A 25 7.18 3.54 15.42
C ALA A 25 8.28 4.43 14.82
N HIS A 26 7.96 5.30 13.85
CA HIS A 26 8.91 6.24 13.24
C HIS A 26 9.35 7.38 14.18
N PHE A 27 8.67 7.57 15.31
CA PHE A 27 8.97 8.62 16.30
C PHE A 27 9.51 8.04 17.62
N THR A 28 9.83 6.74 17.65
CA THR A 28 10.40 6.07 18.83
C THR A 28 11.73 5.42 18.46
N VAL A 29 12.70 5.47 19.38
CA VAL A 29 14.03 4.85 19.18
C VAL A 29 13.89 3.37 18.83
N MET A 30 13.05 2.65 19.58
CA MET A 30 12.83 1.21 19.36
C MET A 30 12.15 0.92 18.02
N GLY A 31 11.14 1.70 17.65
CA GLY A 31 10.42 1.50 16.39
C GLY A 31 11.29 1.79 15.16
N VAL A 32 12.10 2.86 15.21
CA VAL A 32 13.07 3.17 14.15
C VAL A 32 14.10 2.04 14.03
N ALA A 33 14.70 1.60 15.15
CA ALA A 33 15.68 0.51 15.13
C ALA A 33 15.11 -0.79 14.54
N LEU A 34 13.85 -1.11 14.84
CA LEU A 34 13.16 -2.28 14.29
C LEU A 34 12.89 -2.15 12.79
N LEU A 35 12.35 -1.00 12.35
CA LEU A 35 11.87 -0.85 10.98
C LEU A 35 12.99 -0.55 9.99
N GLU A 36 13.96 0.29 10.33
CA GLU A 36 15.01 0.70 9.40
C GLU A 36 15.77 -0.49 8.81
N THR A 37 16.02 -1.51 9.63
CA THR A 37 16.75 -2.73 9.22
C THR A 37 15.84 -3.94 8.99
N GLY A 38 14.69 -3.98 9.66
CA GLY A 38 13.83 -5.17 9.72
C GLY A 38 12.49 -5.06 9.02
N TRP A 39 12.13 -3.91 8.43
CA TRP A 39 10.78 -3.68 7.90
C TRP A 39 10.33 -4.74 6.88
N VAL A 40 11.24 -5.26 6.04
CA VAL A 40 10.91 -6.30 5.06
C VAL A 40 10.45 -7.59 5.75
N LEU A 41 11.16 -8.02 6.79
CA LEU A 41 10.80 -9.22 7.57
C LEU A 41 9.56 -8.98 8.44
N VAL A 42 9.43 -7.78 9.02
CA VAL A 42 8.21 -7.36 9.72
C VAL A 42 7.01 -7.40 8.76
N GLY A 43 7.19 -6.95 7.52
CA GLY A 43 6.19 -7.01 6.46
C GLY A 43 5.82 -8.45 6.11
N LEU A 44 6.80 -9.34 5.92
CA LEU A 44 6.55 -10.76 5.66
C LEU A 44 5.79 -11.44 6.83
N GLY A 45 6.20 -11.17 8.07
CA GLY A 45 5.48 -11.61 9.26
C GLY A 45 4.04 -11.05 9.31
N GLY A 46 3.88 -9.79 8.91
CA GLY A 46 2.59 -9.13 8.73
C GLY A 46 1.71 -9.81 7.67
N ALA A 47 2.30 -10.29 6.57
CA ALA A 47 1.59 -11.04 5.53
C ALA A 47 1.09 -12.39 6.07
N ALA A 48 1.94 -13.12 6.81
CA ALA A 48 1.55 -14.37 7.45
C ALA A 48 0.44 -14.16 8.48
N PHE A 49 0.55 -13.10 9.30
CA PHE A 49 -0.50 -12.69 10.23
C PHE A 49 -1.80 -12.33 9.51
N ALA A 50 -1.74 -11.57 8.42
CA ALA A 50 -2.90 -11.20 7.61
C ALA A 50 -3.59 -12.43 6.99
N VAL A 51 -2.82 -13.39 6.47
CA VAL A 51 -3.34 -14.68 5.98
C VAL A 51 -4.04 -15.43 7.11
N PHE A 52 -3.41 -15.55 8.28
CA PHE A 52 -4.02 -16.16 9.45
C PHE A 52 -5.34 -15.45 9.83
N MET A 53 -5.37 -14.12 9.83
CA MET A 53 -6.59 -13.35 10.11
C MET A 53 -7.72 -13.67 9.12
N VAL A 54 -7.42 -13.76 7.82
CA VAL A 54 -8.41 -14.13 6.78
C VAL A 54 -8.98 -15.53 7.01
N PHE A 55 -8.15 -16.52 7.38
CA PHE A 55 -8.57 -17.92 7.56
C PHE A 55 -9.10 -18.25 8.96
N SER A 56 -8.80 -17.46 9.99
CA SER A 56 -9.25 -17.67 11.37
C SER A 56 -10.77 -17.50 11.58
N GLY A 57 -11.51 -17.15 10.53
CA GLY A 57 -12.96 -16.86 10.62
C GLY A 57 -13.27 -15.48 11.20
N VAL A 58 -12.25 -14.67 11.52
CA VAL A 58 -12.41 -13.27 11.90
C VAL A 58 -12.74 -12.44 10.65
N SER A 59 -14.02 -12.40 10.30
CA SER A 59 -14.49 -11.57 9.19
C SER A 59 -14.53 -10.10 9.61
N VAL A 60 -14.00 -9.20 8.79
CA VAL A 60 -14.29 -7.77 8.94
C VAL A 60 -15.78 -7.57 8.71
N SER A 61 -16.47 -7.03 9.71
CA SER A 61 -17.89 -6.74 9.67
C SER A 61 -18.15 -5.30 10.08
N ALA A 62 -19.18 -4.69 9.50
CA ALA A 62 -19.65 -3.37 9.88
C ALA A 62 -21.14 -3.45 10.22
N GLY A 63 -21.48 -3.25 11.50
CA GLY A 63 -22.86 -3.41 12.01
C GLY A 63 -23.37 -4.84 11.92
N GLY A 64 -22.53 -5.82 12.28
CA GLY A 64 -22.84 -7.26 12.29
C GLY A 64 -22.78 -7.93 10.91
N VAL A 65 -22.66 -7.16 9.83
CA VAL A 65 -22.67 -7.66 8.45
C VAL A 65 -21.25 -7.71 7.91
N ARG A 66 -20.86 -8.87 7.35
CA ARG A 66 -19.58 -9.08 6.67
C ARG A 66 -19.35 -8.00 5.60
N ASP A 67 -18.15 -7.43 5.58
CA ASP A 67 -17.73 -6.44 4.61
C ASP A 67 -16.82 -7.12 3.55
N PRO A 68 -17.36 -7.44 2.37
CA PRO A 68 -16.62 -8.17 1.35
C PRO A 68 -15.47 -7.33 0.77
N LEU A 69 -15.60 -5.99 0.71
CA LEU A 69 -14.52 -5.12 0.24
C LEU A 69 -13.39 -5.00 1.25
N ALA A 70 -13.70 -4.91 2.54
CA ALA A 70 -12.65 -4.98 3.56
C ALA A 70 -11.90 -6.31 3.52
N THR A 71 -12.62 -7.42 3.25
CA THR A 71 -12.01 -8.74 3.06
C THR A 71 -11.11 -8.75 1.82
N ALA A 72 -11.54 -8.18 0.71
CA ALA A 72 -10.72 -8.07 -0.50
C ALA A 72 -9.50 -7.15 -0.30
N ALA A 73 -9.60 -6.12 0.55
CA ALA A 73 -8.48 -5.24 0.88
C ALA A 73 -7.39 -5.95 1.69
N TRP A 74 -7.71 -7.01 2.44
CA TRP A 74 -6.68 -7.86 3.03
C TRP A 74 -5.81 -8.53 1.97
N LEU A 75 -6.40 -8.96 0.85
CA LEU A 75 -5.63 -9.54 -0.27
C LEU A 75 -4.71 -8.51 -0.92
N LEU A 76 -5.15 -7.24 -1.02
CA LEU A 76 -4.30 -6.15 -1.46
C LEU A 76 -3.07 -6.02 -0.55
N LEU A 77 -3.27 -5.99 0.78
CA LEU A 77 -2.18 -5.86 1.74
C LEU A 77 -1.24 -7.06 1.70
N ILE A 78 -1.77 -8.29 1.72
CA ILE A 78 -0.98 -9.52 1.64
C ILE A 78 -0.12 -9.52 0.37
N ALA A 79 -0.72 -9.21 -0.78
CA ALA A 79 0.00 -9.15 -2.04
C ALA A 79 1.15 -8.14 -1.98
N TYR A 80 0.91 -6.95 -1.43
CA TYR A 80 1.92 -5.91 -1.32
C TYR A 80 3.06 -6.26 -0.38
N LEU A 81 2.76 -6.87 0.77
CA LEU A 81 3.80 -7.30 1.71
C LEU A 81 4.68 -8.43 1.11
N LEU A 82 4.09 -9.34 0.34
CA LEU A 82 4.85 -10.37 -0.39
C LEU A 82 5.67 -9.76 -1.54
N HIS A 83 5.13 -8.78 -2.26
CA HIS A 83 5.87 -8.05 -3.28
C HIS A 83 7.06 -7.30 -2.69
N GLN A 84 6.89 -6.59 -1.58
CA GLN A 84 8.00 -5.92 -0.89
C GLN A 84 9.08 -6.89 -0.42
N PHE A 85 8.71 -8.11 -0.02
CA PHE A 85 9.69 -9.14 0.29
C PHE A 85 10.48 -9.59 -0.94
N GLU A 86 9.82 -9.81 -2.08
CA GLU A 86 10.50 -10.18 -3.32
C GLU A 86 11.34 -9.02 -3.91
N GLU A 87 10.81 -7.81 -3.89
CA GLU A 87 11.47 -6.62 -4.42
C GLU A 87 12.66 -6.20 -3.55
N HIS A 88 12.43 -5.99 -2.25
CA HIS A 88 13.43 -5.40 -1.36
C HIS A 88 14.17 -6.41 -0.49
N GLY A 89 13.66 -7.63 -0.34
CA GLY A 89 14.27 -8.68 0.48
C GLY A 89 15.15 -9.60 -0.34
N ILE A 90 14.54 -10.51 -1.09
CA ILE A 90 15.24 -11.48 -1.94
C ILE A 90 14.46 -11.64 -3.24
N ASP A 91 15.11 -11.33 -4.35
CA ASP A 91 14.50 -11.37 -5.67
C ASP A 91 14.41 -12.80 -6.24
N LEU A 92 13.77 -12.97 -7.41
CA LEU A 92 13.57 -14.28 -8.04
C LEU A 92 14.89 -14.99 -8.38
N TYR A 93 15.99 -14.25 -8.53
CA TYR A 93 17.32 -14.79 -8.79
C TYR A 93 18.10 -15.07 -7.50
N GLY A 94 17.48 -14.88 -6.33
CA GLY A 94 18.09 -15.09 -5.03
C GLY A 94 19.03 -13.96 -4.60
N ARG A 95 18.99 -12.80 -5.26
CA ARG A 95 19.82 -11.65 -4.89
C ARG A 95 19.17 -10.92 -3.73
N ALA A 96 19.85 -10.87 -2.59
CA ALA A 96 19.35 -10.19 -1.41
C ALA A 96 19.52 -8.67 -1.52
N TYR A 97 18.47 -7.90 -1.19
CA TYR A 97 18.45 -6.44 -1.13
C TYR A 97 18.89 -5.69 -2.40
N TYR A 98 18.81 -6.35 -3.55
CA TYR A 98 19.36 -5.85 -4.82
C TYR A 98 18.61 -4.65 -5.43
N PHE A 99 17.35 -4.43 -5.02
CA PHE A 99 16.53 -3.36 -5.60
C PHE A 99 17.11 -1.96 -5.42
N ILE A 100 17.83 -1.67 -4.32
CA ILE A 100 18.45 -0.35 -4.14
C ILE A 100 19.47 -0.09 -5.24
N GLU A 101 20.31 -1.07 -5.55
CA GLU A 101 21.31 -0.97 -6.61
C GLU A 101 20.62 -0.80 -7.97
N TYR A 102 19.68 -1.70 -8.28
CA TYR A 102 18.93 -1.67 -9.54
C TYR A 102 18.18 -0.35 -9.74
N GLY A 103 17.38 0.05 -8.75
CA GLY A 103 16.57 1.26 -8.80
C GLY A 103 17.42 2.53 -8.89
N ASN A 104 18.57 2.59 -8.20
CA ASN A 104 19.49 3.72 -8.32
C ASN A 104 20.12 3.79 -9.72
N ALA A 105 20.44 2.66 -10.37
CA ALA A 105 20.92 2.67 -11.75
C ALA A 105 19.85 3.24 -12.72
N GLN A 106 18.58 2.86 -12.53
CA GLN A 106 17.47 3.40 -13.32
C GLN A 106 17.27 4.91 -13.07
N LEU A 107 17.34 5.36 -11.81
CA LEU A 107 17.22 6.77 -11.45
C LEU A 107 18.38 7.60 -12.02
N ALA A 108 19.61 7.11 -11.94
CA ALA A 108 20.78 7.77 -12.50
C ALA A 108 20.67 7.90 -14.03
N ALA A 109 20.21 6.85 -14.71
CA ALA A 109 19.97 6.88 -16.16
C ALA A 109 18.89 7.93 -16.55
N ARG A 110 17.89 8.15 -15.69
CA ARG A 110 16.77 9.06 -15.99
C ARG A 110 17.01 10.52 -15.58
N TYR A 111 17.70 10.75 -14.47
CA TYR A 111 17.84 12.05 -13.80
C TYR A 111 19.30 12.50 -13.61
N GLY A 112 20.27 11.65 -13.95
CA GLY A 112 21.70 11.89 -13.73
C GLY A 112 22.16 11.56 -12.29
N GLU A 113 23.48 11.52 -12.09
CA GLU A 113 24.11 11.14 -10.81
C GLU A 113 23.76 12.06 -9.62
N GLY A 114 23.40 13.31 -9.90
CA GLY A 114 22.95 14.28 -8.88
C GLY A 114 21.44 14.25 -8.60
N GLY A 115 20.71 13.33 -9.22
CA GLY A 115 19.26 13.17 -9.05
C GLY A 115 18.86 12.48 -7.73
N PRO A 116 17.55 12.21 -7.55
CA PRO A 116 17.06 11.44 -6.42
C PRO A 116 17.72 10.05 -6.35
N ARG A 117 18.02 9.58 -5.13
CA ARG A 117 18.59 8.26 -4.88
C ARG A 117 17.80 7.52 -3.82
N LEU A 118 17.58 6.24 -4.06
CA LEU A 118 17.05 5.32 -3.08
C LEU A 118 18.10 5.08 -1.99
N THR A 119 17.69 5.32 -0.75
CA THR A 119 18.41 4.98 0.47
C THR A 119 17.56 4.03 1.30
N ASP A 120 18.17 3.30 2.23
CA ASP A 120 17.44 2.45 3.18
C ASP A 120 16.35 3.26 3.90
N LEU A 121 16.72 4.45 4.37
CA LEU A 121 15.84 5.41 5.03
C LEU A 121 14.61 5.77 4.17
N ALA A 122 14.84 6.13 2.89
CA ALA A 122 13.75 6.48 1.98
C ALA A 122 12.82 5.29 1.73
N ILE A 123 13.39 4.12 1.45
CA ILE A 123 12.64 2.91 1.11
C ILE A 123 11.77 2.45 2.27
N TYR A 124 12.31 2.33 3.48
CA TYR A 124 11.49 1.84 4.58
C TYR A 124 10.38 2.84 4.90
N ARG A 125 10.64 4.16 4.88
CA ARG A 125 9.63 5.19 5.11
C ARG A 125 8.52 5.16 4.08
N ILE A 126 8.86 5.08 2.79
CA ILE A 126 7.87 5.00 1.72
C ILE A 126 7.03 3.74 1.89
N ASN A 127 7.65 2.59 2.10
CA ASN A 127 6.94 1.33 2.18
C ASN A 127 6.07 1.21 3.44
N THR A 128 6.51 1.67 4.61
CA THR A 128 5.68 1.58 5.82
C THR A 128 4.61 2.68 5.88
N LEU A 129 4.91 3.91 5.47
CA LEU A 129 3.97 5.05 5.61
C LEU A 129 3.10 5.28 4.38
N ALA A 130 3.65 5.17 3.17
CA ALA A 130 2.88 5.39 1.94
C ALA A 130 2.24 4.11 1.37
N VAL A 131 2.60 2.93 1.88
CA VAL A 131 1.97 1.68 1.46
C VAL A 131 1.24 1.01 2.62
N TRP A 132 1.91 0.60 3.70
CA TRP A 132 1.22 -0.19 4.74
C TRP A 132 0.04 0.56 5.35
N VAL A 133 0.23 1.84 5.71
CA VAL A 133 -0.83 2.65 6.31
C VAL A 133 -2.03 2.82 5.37
N PRO A 134 -1.90 3.26 4.10
CA PRO A 134 -3.03 3.32 3.16
C PRO A 134 -3.75 1.98 2.93
N PHE A 135 -3.04 0.87 2.91
CA PHE A 135 -3.64 -0.46 2.72
C PHE A 135 -4.39 -0.93 3.97
N LEU A 136 -3.85 -0.67 5.16
CA LEU A 136 -4.56 -0.85 6.42
C LEU A 136 -5.80 0.05 6.51
N LEU A 137 -5.69 1.30 6.04
CA LEU A 137 -6.83 2.21 5.91
C LEU A 137 -7.89 1.63 4.96
N ALA A 138 -7.52 1.00 3.84
CA ALA A 138 -8.45 0.38 2.92
C ALA A 138 -9.23 -0.78 3.57
N ILE A 139 -8.56 -1.59 4.38
CA ILE A 139 -9.21 -2.65 5.19
C ILE A 139 -10.19 -2.02 6.19
N TRP A 140 -9.75 -1.02 6.94
CA TRP A 140 -10.60 -0.33 7.92
C TRP A 140 -11.79 0.40 7.26
N ALA A 141 -11.59 0.97 6.07
CA ALA A 141 -12.60 1.69 5.31
C ALA A 141 -13.68 0.76 4.75
N GLY A 142 -13.29 -0.37 4.14
CA GLY A 142 -14.18 -1.33 3.50
C GLY A 142 -15.18 -0.68 2.54
N ARG A 143 -16.40 -1.21 2.48
CA ARG A 143 -17.48 -0.67 1.62
C ARG A 143 -17.96 0.72 2.04
N ARG A 144 -17.62 1.19 3.26
CA ARG A 144 -18.04 2.51 3.75
C ARG A 144 -17.32 3.61 2.98
N LEU A 145 -16.02 3.46 2.70
CA LEU A 145 -15.24 4.49 2.03
C LEU A 145 -14.52 3.88 0.80
N PRO A 146 -15.26 3.50 -0.27
CA PRO A 146 -14.71 2.72 -1.38
C PRO A 146 -13.51 3.37 -2.06
N TRP A 147 -13.42 4.71 -2.09
CA TRP A 147 -12.29 5.42 -2.68
C TRP A 147 -10.93 5.07 -2.06
N VAL A 148 -10.90 4.72 -0.77
CA VAL A 148 -9.65 4.34 -0.07
C VAL A 148 -9.09 3.04 -0.66
N GLY A 149 -9.94 2.03 -0.82
CA GLY A 149 -9.52 0.77 -1.43
C GLY A 149 -9.28 0.87 -2.94
N LEU A 150 -10.00 1.76 -3.65
CA LEU A 150 -9.72 2.03 -5.07
C LEU A 150 -8.36 2.70 -5.26
N ALA A 151 -7.98 3.63 -4.39
CA ALA A 151 -6.66 4.25 -4.40
C ALA A 151 -5.56 3.22 -4.09
N ALA A 152 -5.75 2.35 -3.10
CA ALA A 152 -4.81 1.27 -2.77
C ALA A 152 -4.64 0.28 -3.94
N ALA A 153 -5.74 -0.20 -4.53
CA ALA A 153 -5.70 -1.08 -5.69
C ALA A 153 -5.09 -0.39 -6.93
N GLY A 154 -5.34 0.91 -7.11
CA GLY A 154 -4.74 1.72 -8.16
C GLY A 154 -3.23 1.88 -7.97
N LEU A 155 -2.77 2.15 -6.75
CA LEU A 155 -1.34 2.20 -6.43
C LEU A 155 -0.65 0.86 -6.72
N MET A 156 -1.25 -0.25 -6.28
CA MET A 156 -0.74 -1.61 -6.54
C MET A 156 -0.69 -1.94 -8.03
N LEU A 157 -1.76 -1.63 -8.78
CA LEU A 157 -1.80 -1.85 -10.23
C LEU A 157 -0.71 -1.05 -10.93
N THR A 158 -0.61 0.25 -10.61
CA THR A 158 0.39 1.12 -11.22
C THR A 158 1.79 0.61 -10.92
N ASN A 159 2.10 0.22 -9.68
CA ASN A 159 3.42 -0.32 -9.34
C ASN A 159 3.74 -1.56 -10.18
N GLY A 160 2.80 -2.52 -10.24
CA GLY A 160 2.97 -3.71 -11.05
C GLY A 160 3.20 -3.42 -12.53
N LEU A 161 2.50 -2.42 -13.08
CA LEU A 161 2.70 -1.98 -14.46
C LEU A 161 4.07 -1.31 -14.68
N PHE A 162 4.63 -0.60 -13.70
CA PHE A 162 5.98 -0.04 -13.81
C PHE A 162 7.05 -1.14 -13.89
N HIS A 163 6.99 -2.15 -13.04
CA HIS A 163 7.92 -3.29 -13.13
C HIS A 163 7.82 -4.02 -14.47
N ILE A 164 6.59 -4.25 -14.95
CA ILE A 164 6.35 -4.87 -16.26
C ILE A 164 6.91 -3.99 -17.38
N LEU A 165 6.65 -2.68 -17.34
CA LEU A 165 7.14 -1.76 -18.36
C LEU A 165 8.68 -1.74 -18.40
N ILE A 166 9.34 -1.61 -17.24
CA ILE A 166 10.81 -1.62 -17.15
C ILE A 166 11.37 -2.93 -17.70
N ALA A 167 10.75 -4.07 -17.37
CA ALA A 167 11.18 -5.36 -17.89
C ALA A 167 11.08 -5.44 -19.43
N LEU A 168 10.01 -4.90 -19.99
CA LEU A 168 9.81 -4.86 -21.45
C LEU A 168 10.75 -3.88 -22.13
N THR A 169 11.02 -2.71 -21.54
CA THR A 169 11.91 -1.70 -22.14
C THR A 169 13.36 -2.13 -22.09
N ASN A 170 13.78 -2.76 -20.99
CA ASN A 170 15.17 -3.13 -20.77
C ASN A 170 15.48 -4.57 -21.23
N GLY A 171 14.44 -5.38 -21.49
CA GLY A 171 14.60 -6.77 -21.92
C GLY A 171 15.15 -7.68 -20.82
N GLU A 172 14.96 -7.32 -19.55
CA GLU A 172 15.56 -7.99 -18.39
C GLU A 172 14.57 -8.12 -17.23
N TYR A 173 14.86 -9.04 -16.32
CA TYR A 173 14.16 -9.12 -15.05
C TYR A 173 14.59 -7.97 -14.11
N ASN A 174 13.63 -7.41 -13.39
CA ASN A 174 13.86 -6.48 -12.28
C ASN A 174 13.21 -7.01 -10.99
N PRO A 175 13.80 -6.73 -9.80
CA PRO A 175 13.19 -7.11 -8.53
C PRO A 175 11.78 -6.54 -8.40
N GLY A 176 10.81 -7.37 -8.01
CA GLY A 176 9.39 -7.00 -7.97
C GLY A 176 8.58 -7.48 -9.18
N LEU A 177 9.22 -7.85 -10.31
CA LEU A 177 8.51 -8.25 -11.53
C LEU A 177 7.69 -9.53 -11.36
N ALA A 178 8.23 -10.52 -10.63
CA ALA A 178 7.57 -11.81 -10.48
C ALA A 178 6.23 -11.64 -9.75
N THR A 179 6.26 -10.98 -8.60
CA THR A 179 5.05 -10.68 -7.82
C THR A 179 4.15 -9.64 -8.49
N SER A 180 4.69 -8.75 -9.33
CA SER A 180 3.89 -7.84 -10.16
C SER A 180 2.96 -8.60 -11.12
N LEU A 181 3.49 -9.64 -11.78
CA LEU A 181 2.75 -10.46 -12.72
C LEU A 181 1.75 -11.38 -12.02
N VAL A 182 2.18 -12.08 -10.96
CA VAL A 182 1.37 -13.16 -10.35
C VAL A 182 0.46 -12.69 -9.22
N LEU A 183 0.76 -11.54 -8.59
CA LEU A 183 -0.03 -10.98 -7.49
C LEU A 183 -0.67 -9.63 -7.87
N PHE A 184 0.13 -8.59 -8.17
CA PHE A 184 -0.40 -7.23 -8.29
C PHE A 184 -1.42 -7.09 -9.40
N LEU A 185 -1.09 -7.54 -10.61
CA LEU A 185 -1.98 -7.43 -11.76
C LEU A 185 -3.31 -8.19 -11.53
N PRO A 186 -3.33 -9.50 -11.21
CA PRO A 186 -4.60 -10.21 -11.04
C PRO A 186 -5.41 -9.71 -9.82
N ILE A 187 -4.76 -9.40 -8.69
CA ILE A 187 -5.48 -9.02 -7.46
C ILE A 187 -6.04 -7.61 -7.58
N SER A 188 -5.33 -6.65 -8.17
CA SER A 188 -5.86 -5.29 -8.39
C SER A 188 -7.07 -5.31 -9.33
N ILE A 189 -6.99 -6.04 -10.45
CA ILE A 189 -8.11 -6.20 -11.40
C ILE A 189 -9.29 -6.88 -10.72
N ALA A 190 -9.06 -7.94 -9.94
CA ALA A 190 -10.09 -8.63 -9.18
C ALA A 190 -10.75 -7.68 -8.16
N TYR A 191 -9.97 -6.87 -7.46
CA TYR A 191 -10.48 -5.88 -6.51
C TYR A 191 -11.38 -4.86 -7.20
N PHE A 192 -10.98 -4.29 -8.35
CA PHE A 192 -11.84 -3.36 -9.10
C PHE A 192 -13.15 -4.01 -9.53
N ARG A 193 -13.10 -5.24 -10.07
CA ARG A 193 -14.30 -5.99 -10.46
C ARG A 193 -15.22 -6.24 -9.26
N HIS A 194 -14.64 -6.57 -8.11
CA HIS A 194 -15.38 -6.81 -6.88
C HIS A 194 -16.00 -5.52 -6.33
N ALA A 195 -15.27 -4.40 -6.33
CA ALA A 195 -15.77 -3.10 -5.91
C ALA A 195 -16.97 -2.62 -6.73
N ARG A 196 -16.99 -2.91 -8.05
CA ARG A 196 -18.17 -2.62 -8.89
C ARG A 196 -19.41 -3.39 -8.44
N ARG A 197 -19.24 -4.67 -8.08
CA ARG A 197 -20.34 -5.57 -7.70
C ARG A 197 -20.87 -5.24 -6.30
N GLU A 198 -19.97 -5.04 -5.34
CA GLU A 198 -20.34 -4.94 -3.91
C GLU A 198 -20.62 -3.51 -3.42
N ALA A 199 -20.09 -2.49 -4.09
CA ALA A 199 -20.23 -1.09 -3.67
C ALA A 199 -20.72 -0.14 -4.77
N ASN A 200 -21.26 -0.69 -5.87
CA ASN A 200 -21.80 0.08 -7.00
C ASN A 200 -20.82 1.17 -7.51
N VAL A 201 -19.53 0.81 -7.56
CA VAL A 201 -18.46 1.67 -8.04
C VAL A 201 -18.55 1.80 -9.56
N SER A 202 -18.46 3.03 -10.08
CA SER A 202 -18.47 3.31 -11.52
C SER A 202 -17.07 3.16 -12.14
N LEU A 203 -17.00 3.06 -13.47
CA LEU A 203 -15.70 3.04 -14.18
C LEU A 203 -14.91 4.34 -13.98
N VAL A 204 -15.59 5.48 -13.83
CA VAL A 204 -14.93 6.78 -13.53
C VAL A 204 -14.24 6.75 -12.18
N MET A 205 -14.85 6.12 -11.17
CA MET A 205 -14.22 5.97 -9.85
C MET A 205 -12.99 5.06 -9.90
N ILE A 206 -13.04 3.98 -10.69
CA ILE A 206 -11.89 3.10 -10.92
C ILE A 206 -10.77 3.88 -11.62
N ALA A 207 -11.10 4.62 -12.67
CA ALA A 207 -10.14 5.47 -13.37
C ALA A 207 -9.50 6.50 -12.42
N GLY A 208 -10.27 7.08 -11.49
CA GLY A 208 -9.75 7.97 -10.45
C GLY A 208 -8.79 7.28 -9.47
N GLY A 209 -9.07 6.04 -9.06
CA GLY A 209 -8.16 5.25 -8.24
C GLY A 209 -6.84 4.92 -8.97
N ILE A 210 -6.92 4.54 -10.24
CA ILE A 210 -5.74 4.30 -11.09
C ILE A 210 -4.95 5.60 -11.28
N ALA A 211 -5.63 6.71 -11.57
CA ALA A 211 -5.00 8.03 -11.71
C ALA A 211 -4.27 8.45 -10.43
N PHE A 212 -4.82 8.15 -9.25
CA PHE A 212 -4.12 8.35 -7.98
C PHE A 212 -2.82 7.54 -7.90
N GLY A 213 -2.86 6.25 -8.26
CA GLY A 213 -1.67 5.40 -8.31
C GLY A 213 -0.60 5.93 -9.28
N VAL A 214 -1.02 6.34 -10.48
CA VAL A 214 -0.14 6.97 -11.50
C VAL A 214 0.48 8.26 -10.98
N ALA A 215 -0.32 9.16 -10.40
CA ALA A 215 0.18 10.40 -9.82
C ALA A 215 1.20 10.13 -8.71
N GLY A 216 0.96 9.14 -7.85
CA GLY A 216 1.90 8.71 -6.82
C GLY A 216 3.25 8.29 -7.39
N HIS A 217 3.27 7.53 -8.49
CA HIS A 217 4.51 7.10 -9.14
C HIS A 217 5.21 8.23 -9.89
N VAL A 218 4.46 9.14 -10.52
CA VAL A 218 5.04 10.34 -11.16
C VAL A 218 5.75 11.22 -10.12
N LEU A 219 5.20 11.32 -8.91
CA LEU A 219 5.78 12.09 -7.81
C LEU A 219 6.85 11.31 -7.03
N LEU A 220 7.00 10.01 -7.26
CA LEU A 220 7.88 9.12 -6.49
C LEU A 220 9.33 9.61 -6.43
N PRO A 221 9.98 10.13 -7.48
CA PRO A 221 11.35 10.65 -7.38
C PRO A 221 11.48 11.79 -6.36
N THR A 222 10.49 12.69 -6.30
CA THR A 222 10.43 13.77 -5.30
C THR A 222 10.20 13.21 -3.91
N ILE A 223 9.33 12.20 -3.77
CA ILE A 223 9.08 11.53 -2.50
C ILE A 223 10.34 10.82 -2.00
N ILE A 224 11.08 10.14 -2.88
CA ILE A 224 12.36 9.49 -2.57
C ILE A 224 13.36 10.50 -2.00
N ALA A 225 13.56 11.62 -2.70
CA ALA A 225 14.48 12.66 -2.26
C ALA A 225 14.09 13.21 -0.87
N ALA A 226 12.80 13.48 -0.65
CA ALA A 226 12.32 14.00 0.63
C ALA A 226 12.40 12.95 1.76
N ALA A 227 12.05 11.69 1.48
CA ALA A 227 12.02 10.62 2.47
C ALA A 227 13.42 10.19 2.92
N GLY A 228 14.43 10.38 2.06
CA GLY A 228 15.83 10.09 2.37
C GLY A 228 16.53 11.09 3.28
N ILE A 229 15.88 12.21 3.65
CA ILE A 229 16.41 13.19 4.59
C ILE A 229 16.17 12.70 6.03
N PRO A 230 17.19 12.61 6.91
CA PRO A 230 17.02 12.11 8.28
C PRO A 230 15.93 12.84 9.08
N GLU A 231 15.87 14.16 8.94
CA GLU A 231 14.94 15.01 9.66
C GLU A 231 13.52 14.97 9.09
N TRP A 232 12.52 14.99 9.97
CA TRP A 232 11.13 15.17 9.59
C TRP A 232 10.87 16.63 9.21
N SER A 233 10.70 16.90 7.92
CA SER A 233 10.28 18.22 7.44
C SER A 233 8.75 18.34 7.37
N PRO A 234 8.18 19.55 7.51
CA PRO A 234 6.76 19.78 7.28
C PRO A 234 6.29 19.32 5.89
N GLN A 235 7.15 19.44 4.87
CA GLN A 235 6.87 19.01 3.50
C GLN A 235 6.76 17.49 3.40
N LEU A 236 7.63 16.74 4.08
CA LEU A 236 7.56 15.28 4.11
C LEU A 236 6.31 14.79 4.84
N LEU A 237 5.99 15.39 5.99
CA LEU A 237 4.77 15.10 6.74
C LEU A 237 3.52 15.40 5.93
N ALA A 238 3.48 16.54 5.23
CA ALA A 238 2.38 16.91 4.34
C ALA A 238 2.25 15.92 3.17
N THR A 239 3.36 15.43 2.64
CA THR A 239 3.37 14.46 1.53
C THR A 239 2.76 13.12 1.94
N PHE A 240 3.23 12.53 3.05
CA PHE A 240 2.65 11.29 3.57
C PHE A 240 1.20 11.49 4.02
N GLY A 241 0.91 12.61 4.68
CA GLY A 241 -0.44 12.99 5.05
C GLY A 241 -1.36 13.06 3.82
N PHE A 242 -0.93 13.69 2.73
CA PHE A 242 -1.69 13.75 1.49
C PHE A 242 -1.96 12.35 0.92
N LEU A 243 -0.95 11.49 0.83
CA LEU A 243 -1.12 10.12 0.31
C LEU A 243 -2.11 9.30 1.14
N ILE A 244 -2.11 9.49 2.47
CA ILE A 244 -3.01 8.78 3.39
C ILE A 244 -4.44 9.36 3.34
N PHE A 245 -4.58 10.69 3.36
CA PHE A 245 -5.87 11.35 3.55
C PHE A 245 -6.59 11.74 2.25
N ALA A 246 -5.90 11.88 1.12
CA ALA A 246 -6.53 12.26 -0.15
C ALA A 246 -7.66 11.30 -0.58
N PRO A 247 -7.53 9.97 -0.47
CA PRO A 247 -8.63 9.05 -0.79
C PRO A 247 -9.84 9.21 0.14
N LEU A 248 -9.62 9.58 1.40
CA LEU A 248 -10.69 9.87 2.36
C LEU A 248 -11.45 11.14 1.95
N VAL A 249 -10.71 12.20 1.61
CA VAL A 249 -11.29 13.47 1.12
C VAL A 249 -12.07 13.24 -0.17
N ALA A 250 -11.52 12.49 -1.13
CA ALA A 250 -12.22 12.12 -2.38
C ALA A 250 -13.56 11.42 -2.09
N ASN A 251 -13.58 10.54 -1.09
CA ASN A 251 -14.81 9.87 -0.67
C ASN A 251 -15.86 10.83 -0.10
N ILE A 252 -15.44 11.81 0.71
CA ILE A 252 -16.33 12.82 1.27
C ILE A 252 -16.91 13.68 0.15
N LEU A 253 -16.07 14.20 -0.75
CA LEU A 253 -16.49 15.01 -1.88
C LEU A 253 -17.47 14.26 -2.77
N PHE A 254 -17.16 13.01 -3.14
CA PHE A 254 -18.06 12.18 -3.95
C PHE A 254 -19.45 12.01 -3.31
N ARG A 255 -19.52 11.82 -2.00
CA ARG A 255 -20.80 11.71 -1.28
C ARG A 255 -21.58 13.02 -1.25
N LEU A 256 -20.90 14.16 -1.16
CA LEU A 256 -21.52 15.48 -1.20
C LEU A 256 -22.16 15.72 -2.57
N PHE A 257 -21.44 15.45 -3.66
CA PHE A 257 -21.93 15.68 -5.04
C PHE A 257 -22.95 14.65 -5.54
N ARG A 258 -23.10 13.49 -4.87
CA ARG A 258 -24.11 12.48 -5.22
C ARG A 258 -25.45 12.68 -4.48
N ARG A 259 -25.49 13.56 -3.48
CA ARG A 259 -26.71 13.91 -2.71
C ARG A 259 -27.49 15.08 -3.33
N THR A 260 -26.96 15.68 -4.39
CA THR A 260 -27.64 16.62 -5.31
C THR A 260 -28.04 15.88 -6.58
#